data_AF-A0A3D1IR35-F1
#
_entry.id   AF-A0A3D1IR35-F1
#
_cell.length_a   1.000
_cell.length_b   1.000
_cell.length_c   1.000
_cell.angle_alpha   90.00
_cell.angle_beta   90.00
_cell.angle_gamma   90.00
#
_symmetry.space_group_name_H-M   'P 1'
#
loop_
_entity.id
_entity.type
_entity.pdbx_description
1 polymer ?
#
loop_
_entity_poly.entity_id
_entity_poly.type
_entity_poly.pdbx_seq_one_letter_code
_entity_poly.pdbx_strand_id
1 'polypeptide(L)'
;MTTYLKKQEVEFKDPSTGEVLSVLEELETPGTEYLNITLKDDEGWKLDVYENGFVEFYELNYDKRVVGRNVTHERVIQMWRMMQEGKRDELKKLLKKKPDPDQA
;
A
#
# COMPACT_ATOMS: atom_id res chain seq x y z
N MET A 1 6.12 6.19 -14.03
CA MET A 1 5.04 5.20 -14.21
C MET A 1 3.74 5.84 -13.75
N THR A 2 2.61 5.53 -14.38
CA THR A 2 1.33 5.99 -13.86
C THR A 2 0.87 5.06 -12.75
N THR A 3 0.35 5.64 -11.67
CA THR A 3 -0.18 4.87 -10.52
C THR A 3 -1.60 5.29 -10.21
N TYR A 4 -2.40 4.35 -9.74
CA TYR A 4 -3.80 4.61 -9.39
C TYR A 4 -4.05 4.25 -7.94
N LEU A 5 -4.76 5.10 -7.21
CA LEU A 5 -5.18 4.90 -5.82
C LEU A 5 -6.70 4.82 -5.77
N LYS A 6 -7.24 3.67 -5.37
CA LYS A 6 -8.69 3.48 -5.25
C LYS A 6 -9.09 3.33 -3.77
N LYS A 7 -10.00 4.18 -3.30
CA LYS A 7 -10.71 4.08 -2.01
C LYS A 7 -12.20 4.00 -2.30
N GLN A 8 -12.85 2.87 -1.99
CA GLN A 8 -14.28 2.66 -2.25
C GLN A 8 -14.69 3.02 -3.71
N GLU A 9 -15.46 4.10 -3.90
CA GLU A 9 -15.95 4.60 -5.19
C GLU A 9 -15.07 5.67 -5.85
N VAL A 10 -13.97 6.09 -5.20
CA VAL A 10 -13.07 7.14 -5.70
C VAL A 10 -11.77 6.53 -6.20
N GLU A 11 -11.40 6.81 -7.45
CA GLU A 11 -10.11 6.42 -8.06
C GLU A 11 -9.32 7.68 -8.43
N PHE A 12 -8.14 7.83 -7.85
CA PHE A 12 -7.20 8.90 -8.15
C PHE A 12 -6.15 8.37 -9.13
N LYS A 13 -5.89 9.11 -10.20
CA LYS A 13 -4.82 8.82 -11.16
C LYS A 13 -3.62 9.73 -10.86
N ASP A 14 -2.45 9.12 -10.73
CA ASP A 14 -1.20 9.77 -10.34
C ASP A 14 -1.36 10.63 -9.07
N PRO A 15 -1.82 10.02 -7.96
CA PRO A 15 -2.16 10.76 -6.75
C PRO A 15 -0.93 11.50 -6.21
N SER A 16 -1.15 12.65 -5.58
CA SER A 16 -0.10 13.37 -4.88
C SER A 16 0.15 12.76 -3.49
N THR A 17 1.32 13.01 -2.88
CA THR A 17 1.59 12.55 -1.49
C THR A 17 0.50 13.06 -0.52
N GLY A 18 -0.01 14.28 -0.72
CA GLY A 18 -1.10 14.83 0.09
C GLY A 18 -2.42 14.08 -0.06
N GLU A 19 -2.77 13.61 -1.26
CA GLU A 19 -3.98 12.82 -1.48
C GLU A 19 -3.88 11.44 -0.82
N VAL A 20 -2.70 10.82 -0.88
CA VAL A 20 -2.42 9.57 -0.16
C VAL A 20 -2.53 9.79 1.35
N LEU A 21 -1.96 10.87 1.88
CA LEU A 21 -2.03 11.21 3.30
C LEU A 21 -3.46 11.45 3.78
N SER A 22 -4.26 12.27 3.08
CA SER A 22 -5.63 12.53 3.48
C SER A 22 -6.49 11.27 3.50
N VAL A 23 -6.27 10.32 2.58
CA VAL A 23 -6.96 9.03 2.60
C VAL A 23 -6.53 8.17 3.81
N LEU A 24 -5.26 8.28 4.22
CA LEU A 24 -4.71 7.57 5.36
C LEU A 24 -5.05 8.21 6.72
N GLU A 25 -5.26 9.53 6.79
CA GLU A 25 -5.61 10.23 8.04
C GLU A 25 -7.05 9.96 8.49
N GLU A 26 -7.97 9.64 7.58
CA GLU A 26 -9.35 9.24 7.93
C GLU A 26 -9.45 7.87 8.64
N LEU A 27 -8.34 7.21 8.98
CA LEU A 27 -8.25 5.80 9.42
C LEU A 27 -8.27 5.55 10.93
N GLU A 28 -8.76 6.47 11.75
CA GLU A 28 -8.76 6.28 13.22
C GLU A 28 -9.89 5.38 13.77
N THR A 29 -10.43 4.43 12.99
CA THR A 29 -11.46 3.51 13.49
C THR A 29 -10.97 2.05 13.55
N PRO A 30 -10.44 1.59 14.69
CA PRO A 30 -9.92 0.24 14.84
C PRO A 30 -11.07 -0.77 14.93
N GLY A 31 -11.22 -1.64 13.94
CA GLY A 31 -12.21 -2.72 14.07
C GLY A 31 -12.34 -3.73 12.94
N THR A 32 -11.94 -3.42 11.71
CA THR A 32 -12.29 -4.28 10.58
C THR A 32 -11.21 -4.43 9.52
N GLU A 33 -11.09 -5.65 8.98
CA GLU A 33 -10.20 -6.00 7.86
C GLU A 33 -10.78 -5.50 6.51
N TYR A 34 -11.14 -4.22 6.41
CA TYR A 34 -11.58 -3.66 5.14
C TYR A 34 -10.37 -3.25 4.29
N LEU A 35 -10.43 -3.62 3.01
CA LEU A 35 -9.55 -3.09 1.98
C LEU A 35 -9.76 -1.58 1.92
N ASN A 36 -8.76 -0.83 2.32
CA ASN A 36 -8.84 0.62 2.40
C ASN A 36 -8.39 1.26 1.10
N ILE A 37 -7.21 0.85 0.62
CA ILE A 37 -6.58 1.42 -0.56
C ILE A 37 -6.06 0.31 -1.44
N THR A 38 -6.42 0.34 -2.72
CA THR A 38 -5.70 -0.41 -3.75
C THR A 38 -4.86 0.55 -4.57
N LEU A 39 -3.55 0.35 -4.53
CA LEU A 39 -2.58 0.98 -5.41
C LEU A 39 -2.27 0.03 -6.57
N LYS A 40 -2.41 0.49 -7.82
CA LYS A 40 -2.03 -0.30 -9.00
C LYS A 40 -1.12 0.48 -9.93
N ASP A 41 -0.22 -0.20 -10.61
CA ASP A 41 0.58 0.37 -11.70
C ASP A 41 0.20 -0.24 -13.07
N ASP A 42 0.68 0.39 -14.15
CA ASP A 42 0.41 -0.04 -15.53
C ASP A 42 0.93 -1.45 -15.86
N GLU A 43 1.94 -1.97 -15.15
CA GLU A 43 2.43 -3.33 -15.36
C GLU A 43 1.61 -4.38 -14.59
N GLY A 44 0.53 -3.96 -13.92
CA GLY A 44 -0.42 -4.88 -13.31
C GLY A 44 -0.02 -5.37 -11.92
N TRP A 45 0.93 -4.71 -11.24
CA TRP A 45 1.10 -4.93 -9.81
C TRP A 45 0.05 -4.16 -9.02
N LYS A 46 -0.34 -4.76 -7.91
CA LYS A 46 -1.29 -4.22 -6.97
C LYS A 46 -0.70 -4.24 -5.57
N LEU A 47 -0.97 -3.18 -4.82
CA LEU A 47 -0.66 -3.01 -3.43
C LEU A 47 -1.95 -2.67 -2.70
N ASP A 48 -2.50 -3.66 -2.02
CA ASP A 48 -3.69 -3.53 -1.21
C ASP A 48 -3.29 -3.24 0.23
N VAL A 49 -3.83 -2.16 0.78
CA VAL A 49 -3.58 -1.70 2.16
C VAL A 49 -4.91 -1.76 2.90
N TYR A 50 -4.89 -2.43 4.04
CA TYR A 50 -6.04 -2.63 4.91
C TYR A 50 -5.94 -1.71 6.13
N GLU A 51 -7.09 -1.36 6.71
CA GLU A 51 -7.17 -0.41 7.84
C GLU A 51 -6.35 -0.85 9.06
N ASN A 52 -6.18 -2.16 9.27
CA ASN A 52 -5.39 -2.72 10.38
C ASN A 52 -3.86 -2.73 10.12
N GLY A 53 -3.39 -2.10 9.05
CA GLY A 53 -1.98 -2.12 8.65
C GLY A 53 -1.54 -3.46 8.04
N PHE A 54 -2.48 -4.32 7.63
CA PHE A 54 -2.18 -5.45 6.74
C PHE A 54 -1.99 -4.92 5.32
N VAL A 55 -0.99 -5.44 4.62
CA VAL A 55 -0.65 -5.00 3.26
C VAL A 55 -0.32 -6.19 2.38
N GLU A 56 -0.82 -6.18 1.15
CA GLU A 56 -0.59 -7.22 0.17
C GLU A 56 -0.05 -6.62 -1.13
N PHE A 57 1.12 -7.08 -1.55
CA PHE A 57 1.70 -6.72 -2.83
C PHE A 57 1.72 -7.93 -3.76
N TYR A 58 1.06 -7.85 -4.89
CA TYR A 58 0.90 -8.98 -5.81
C TYR A 58 0.82 -8.53 -7.27
N GLU A 59 1.16 -9.44 -8.18
CA GLU A 59 0.97 -9.28 -9.62
C GLU A 59 -0.43 -9.78 -10.00
N LEU A 60 -0.98 -9.36 -11.14
CA LEU A 60 -2.33 -9.69 -11.64
C LEU A 60 -2.75 -11.17 -11.48
N ASN A 61 -1.79 -12.11 -11.54
CA ASN A 61 -2.00 -13.56 -11.39
C ASN A 61 -1.73 -14.14 -9.99
N TYR A 62 -1.49 -13.31 -8.97
CA TYR A 62 -1.18 -13.71 -7.59
C TYR A 62 0.08 -14.58 -7.37
N ASP A 63 0.81 -14.93 -8.43
CA ASP A 63 1.99 -15.81 -8.39
C ASP A 63 3.13 -15.28 -7.47
N LYS A 64 3.25 -13.96 -7.36
CA LYS A 64 4.32 -13.27 -6.60
C LYS A 64 3.80 -12.45 -5.42
N ARG A 65 2.76 -12.95 -4.73
CA ARG A 65 2.17 -12.30 -3.55
C ARG A 65 3.19 -12.20 -2.41
N VAL A 66 3.32 -11.00 -1.85
CA VAL A 66 4.09 -10.70 -0.65
C VAL A 66 3.19 -9.95 0.32
N VAL A 67 3.18 -10.35 1.59
CA VAL A 67 2.33 -9.76 2.61
C VAL A 67 3.16 -9.09 3.71
N GLY A 68 2.67 -7.98 4.23
CA GLY A 68 3.18 -7.28 5.41
C GLY A 68 2.08 -7.14 6.47
N ARG A 69 2.47 -7.14 7.74
CA ARG A 69 1.57 -6.92 8.88
C ARG A 69 2.11 -5.76 9.71
N ASN A 70 1.23 -5.03 10.39
CA ASN A 70 1.57 -3.86 11.21
C ASN A 70 2.35 -2.79 10.42
N VAL A 71 1.94 -2.55 9.17
CA VAL A 71 2.53 -1.54 8.31
C VAL A 71 1.91 -0.19 8.65
N THR A 72 2.75 0.77 9.03
CA THR A 72 2.32 2.14 9.34
C THR A 72 1.99 2.94 8.07
N HIS A 73 1.22 4.02 8.21
CA HIS A 73 0.89 4.93 7.09
C HIS A 73 2.14 5.48 6.39
N GLU A 74 3.18 5.83 7.15
CA GLU A 74 4.46 6.30 6.59
C GLU A 74 5.12 5.23 5.70
N ARG A 75 5.07 3.97 6.14
CA ARG A 75 5.61 2.83 5.39
C ARG A 75 4.78 2.58 4.12
N VAL A 76 3.47 2.75 4.17
CA VAL A 76 2.59 2.70 2.98
C VAL A 76 2.97 3.77 1.95
N ILE A 77 3.20 5.01 2.39
CA ILE A 77 3.61 6.11 1.50
C ILE A 77 4.98 5.81 0.86
N GLN A 78 5.91 5.27 1.64
CA GLN A 78 7.21 4.84 1.13
C GLN A 78 7.05 3.75 0.06
N MET A 79 6.20 2.76 0.31
CA MET A 79 5.92 1.68 -0.64
C MET A 79 5.26 2.19 -1.92
N TRP A 80 4.32 3.12 -1.81
CA TRP A 80 3.70 3.77 -2.95
C TRP A 80 4.71 4.51 -3.83
N ARG A 81 5.61 5.29 -3.23
CA ARG A 81 6.71 5.95 -3.96
C ARG A 81 7.61 4.93 -4.66
N MET A 82 7.94 3.83 -3.98
CA MET A 82 8.72 2.74 -4.59
C MET A 82 7.99 2.12 -5.79
N MET A 83 6.66 1.99 -5.77
CA MET A 83 5.89 1.57 -6.95
C MET A 83 5.98 2.58 -8.09
N GLN A 84 5.85 3.88 -7.82
CA GLN A 84 5.99 4.93 -8.85
C GLN A 84 7.38 4.96 -9.49
N GLU A 85 8.41 4.69 -8.70
CA GLU A 85 9.81 4.62 -9.14
C GLU A 85 10.19 3.27 -9.79
N GLY A 86 9.27 2.30 -9.86
CA GLY A 86 9.56 0.95 -10.39
C GLY A 86 10.44 0.08 -9.48
N LYS A 87 10.64 0.46 -8.22
CA LYS A 87 11.49 -0.23 -7.21
C LYS A 87 10.76 -1.42 -6.56
N ARG A 88 10.21 -2.34 -7.36
CA ARG A 88 9.39 -3.47 -6.89
C ARG A 88 10.16 -4.46 -6.02
N ASP A 89 11.41 -4.77 -6.38
CA ASP A 89 12.23 -5.70 -5.60
C ASP A 89 12.56 -5.15 -4.21
N GLU A 90 12.79 -3.84 -4.09
CA GLU A 90 13.01 -3.18 -2.80
C GLU A 90 11.72 -3.16 -1.96
N LEU A 91 10.56 -2.93 -2.59
CA LEU A 91 9.26 -3.03 -1.93
C LEU A 91 9.03 -4.45 -1.36
N LYS A 92 9.30 -5.49 -2.16
CA LYS A 92 9.20 -6.89 -1.69
C LYS A 92 10.14 -7.17 -0.51
N LYS A 93 11.37 -6.65 -0.54
CA LYS A 93 12.32 -6.78 0.58
C LYS A 93 11.81 -6.05 1.81
N LEU A 94 11.25 -4.86 1.65
CA LEU A 94 10.70 -4.05 2.74
C LEU A 94 9.53 -4.75 3.44
N LEU A 95 8.65 -5.40 2.68
CA LEU A 95 7.52 -6.18 3.20
C LEU A 95 7.96 -7.49 3.89
N LYS A 96 8.98 -8.15 3.35
CA LYS A 96 9.55 -9.37 3.96
C LYS A 96 10.31 -9.06 5.25
N LYS A 97 10.81 -7.84 5.41
CA LYS A 97 11.47 -7.40 6.63
C LYS A 97 10.42 -7.23 7.72
N LYS A 98 10.61 -7.90 8.87
CA LYS A 98 9.71 -7.72 10.02
C LYS A 98 9.59 -6.23 10.33
N PRO A 99 8.39 -5.72 10.68
CA PRO A 99 8.27 -4.37 11.21
C PRO A 99 9.21 -4.28 12.43
N ASP A 100 9.99 -3.21 12.49
CA ASP A 100 10.91 -3.00 13.60
C ASP A 100 10.13 -3.06 14.92
N PRO A 101 10.59 -3.83 15.93
CA PRO A 101 9.82 -4.13 17.14
C PRO A 101 9.65 -2.93 18.10
N ASP A 102 9.80 -1.69 17.64
CA ASP A 102 9.95 -0.50 18.49
C ASP A 102 8.91 0.59 18.18
N GLN A 103 7.68 0.21 17.86
CA GLN A 103 6.51 1.10 17.89
C GLN A 103 5.30 0.34 18.45
N ALA A 104 5.36 0.01 19.74
CA ALA A 104 4.26 -0.47 20.56
C ALA A 104 4.07 0.45 21.76
#